data_AF-C0DBG6-F1
#
_entry.id   AF-C0DBG6-F1
#
_cell.length_a   1.000
_cell.length_b   1.000
_cell.length_c   1.000
_cell.angle_alpha   90.00
_cell.angle_beta   90.00
_cell.angle_gamma   90.00
#
_symmetry.space_group_name_H-M   'P 1'
#
loop_
_entity.id
_entity.type
_entity.pdbx_description
1 polymer ?
#
loop_
_entity_poly.entity_id
_entity_poly.type
_entity_poly.pdbx_seq_one_letter_code
_entity_poly.pdbx_strand_id
1 'polypeptide(L)'
;MLRKILCATALAAALCLSLPSAALAAGPGTVSGNWRQENGQWYYYDTNGSMLTGWILVNGKYYYLYGDGHCAMNEITPDGYRVDESGAWYEVTRDILGQKFTVPVRFASPEVLGEAWGENSEALAGLGMAVSAAFGGTRKLSVSGDMIEYLSVQGDARYMGLYKDYQENGYRLDLRIRLDQGGAGENRYAEYSYGVFKAMAATVSSTPDLLEEAIYSAWQGQNTYGINRAAPVQVGDCTVTYEAGEGYGKFFIRP
;
A
#
# COMPACT_ATOMS: atom_id res chain seq x y z
N MET A 1 9.99 -59.03 37.45
CA MET A 1 10.50 -59.02 36.05
C MET A 1 10.31 -57.59 35.54
N LEU A 2 11.36 -56.76 35.50
CA LEU A 2 12.11 -56.36 34.29
C LEU A 2 11.16 -55.86 33.16
N ARG A 3 11.20 -54.63 32.62
CA ARG A 3 12.37 -53.84 32.20
C ARG A 3 12.07 -52.32 32.16
N LYS A 4 13.15 -51.55 32.36
CA LYS A 4 13.32 -50.11 32.06
C LYS A 4 13.20 -49.85 30.54
N ILE A 5 12.92 -48.61 30.11
CA ILE A 5 13.83 -47.73 29.32
C ILE A 5 13.12 -46.41 28.89
N LEU A 6 13.74 -45.31 29.33
CA LEU A 6 13.98 -43.96 28.77
C LEU A 6 13.04 -43.25 27.77
N CYS A 7 12.76 -41.99 28.13
CA CYS A 7 13.19 -40.74 27.47
C CYS A 7 12.83 -40.48 26.00
N ALA A 8 12.01 -39.45 25.74
CA ALA A 8 12.16 -38.59 24.57
C ALA A 8 11.53 -37.22 24.82
N THR A 9 12.37 -36.20 24.72
CA THR A 9 12.08 -34.76 24.66
C THR A 9 11.05 -34.44 23.58
N ALA A 10 10.01 -33.69 23.92
CA ALA A 10 9.08 -33.12 22.95
C ALA A 10 9.75 -31.95 22.21
N LEU A 11 10.15 -32.19 20.96
CA LEU A 11 10.52 -31.17 19.99
C LEU A 11 9.22 -30.66 19.36
N ALA A 12 8.81 -29.44 19.67
CA ALA A 12 7.66 -28.80 19.01
C ALA A 12 8.06 -28.36 17.59
N ALA A 13 7.73 -29.19 16.60
CA ALA A 13 7.73 -28.80 15.20
C ALA A 13 6.46 -27.98 14.91
N ALA A 14 6.58 -26.67 14.75
CA ALA A 14 5.51 -25.86 14.19
C ALA A 14 5.52 -26.01 12.66
N LEU A 15 4.75 -26.98 12.19
CA LEU A 15 4.40 -27.18 10.80
C LEU A 15 3.34 -26.13 10.43
N CYS A 16 3.73 -25.02 9.82
CA CYS A 16 2.79 -24.12 9.17
C CYS A 16 2.96 -24.26 7.65
N LEU A 17 2.20 -25.20 7.08
CA LEU A 17 2.01 -25.35 5.64
C LEU A 17 0.51 -25.52 5.41
N SER A 18 -0.14 -24.47 4.92
CA SER A 18 -1.17 -24.60 3.87
C SER A 18 -1.53 -23.23 3.30
N LEU A 19 -0.78 -22.82 2.28
CA LEU A 19 -1.31 -21.95 1.25
C LEU A 19 -2.03 -22.86 0.24
N PRO A 20 -3.32 -22.67 -0.07
CA PRO A 20 -3.91 -23.37 -1.19
C PRO A 20 -3.75 -22.56 -2.48
N SER A 21 -3.44 -23.34 -3.53
CA SER A 21 -3.70 -23.10 -4.95
C SER A 21 -2.68 -22.27 -5.75
N ALA A 22 -1.85 -23.06 -6.44
CA ALA A 22 -1.03 -22.69 -7.58
C ALA A 22 -1.82 -21.99 -8.70
N ALA A 23 -1.31 -20.85 -9.14
CA ALA A 23 -0.97 -20.57 -10.54
C ALA A 23 -0.41 -19.14 -10.70
N LEU A 24 0.91 -18.93 -10.50
CA LEU A 24 1.72 -18.05 -11.35
C LEU A 24 3.23 -18.18 -11.01
N ALA A 25 4.02 -18.51 -12.02
CA ALA A 25 5.48 -18.34 -12.17
C ALA A 25 6.40 -18.86 -11.04
N ALA A 26 7.29 -19.79 -11.39
CA ALA A 26 8.56 -19.93 -10.69
C ALA A 26 9.17 -18.53 -10.50
N GLY A 27 9.38 -18.09 -9.26
CA GLY A 27 10.10 -16.84 -9.00
C GLY A 27 11.44 -16.88 -9.76
N PRO A 28 11.96 -15.73 -10.22
CA PRO A 28 13.13 -15.74 -11.08
C PRO A 28 14.27 -16.45 -10.36
N GLY A 29 14.85 -17.45 -11.03
CA GLY A 29 16.01 -18.15 -10.52
C GLY A 29 17.15 -17.15 -10.31
N THR A 30 17.96 -17.36 -9.28
CA THR A 30 19.17 -16.56 -9.07
C THR A 30 20.02 -16.57 -10.33
N VAL A 31 20.28 -15.39 -10.90
CA VAL A 31 21.08 -15.26 -12.13
C VAL A 31 22.52 -14.88 -11.80
N SER A 32 23.44 -15.29 -12.68
CA SER A 32 24.85 -14.89 -12.64
C SER A 32 25.17 -14.04 -13.87
N GLY A 33 25.94 -12.98 -13.67
CA GLY A 33 26.10 -11.95 -14.68
C GLY A 33 26.69 -10.68 -14.08
N ASN A 34 26.60 -9.58 -14.81
CA ASN A 34 27.17 -8.30 -14.38
C ASN A 34 26.25 -7.13 -14.75
N TRP A 35 26.22 -6.15 -13.85
CA TRP A 35 25.62 -4.84 -14.11
C TRP A 35 26.50 -4.03 -15.07
N ARG A 36 25.87 -3.32 -16.01
CA ARG A 36 26.52 -2.33 -16.88
C ARG A 36 25.70 -1.05 -16.89
N GLN A 37 26.38 0.09 -16.88
CA GLN A 37 25.73 1.38 -17.03
C GLN A 37 25.95 1.88 -18.46
N GLU A 38 24.86 2.16 -19.16
CA GLU A 38 24.86 2.63 -20.55
C GLU A 38 23.91 3.83 -20.65
N ASN A 39 24.39 4.96 -21.18
CA ASN A 39 23.61 6.21 -21.30
C ASN A 39 22.93 6.68 -19.99
N GLY A 40 23.53 6.39 -18.84
CA GLY A 40 23.00 6.74 -17.52
C GLY A 40 21.99 5.75 -16.94
N GLN A 41 21.59 4.73 -17.70
CA GLN A 41 20.69 3.67 -17.26
C GLN A 41 21.47 2.39 -16.92
N TRP A 42 20.93 1.57 -16.01
CA TRP A 42 21.55 0.31 -15.60
C TRP A 42 20.93 -0.88 -16.32
N TYR A 43 21.76 -1.84 -16.71
CA TYR A 43 21.39 -3.06 -17.42
C TYR A 43 22.07 -4.26 -16.77
N TYR A 44 21.47 -5.45 -16.85
CA TYR A 44 22.12 -6.67 -16.39
C TYR A 44 22.34 -7.63 -17.56
N TYR A 45 23.56 -8.16 -17.67
CA TYR A 45 23.93 -9.12 -18.70
C TYR A 45 24.29 -10.45 -18.04
N ASP A 46 23.85 -11.56 -18.64
CA ASP A 46 24.28 -12.89 -18.23
C ASP A 46 25.78 -13.12 -18.51
N THR A 47 26.30 -14.28 -18.10
CA THR A 47 27.70 -14.65 -18.32
C THR A 47 28.09 -14.79 -19.79
N ASN A 48 27.12 -14.96 -20.69
CA ASN A 48 27.34 -15.04 -22.14
C ASN A 48 27.31 -13.66 -22.81
N GLY A 49 27.03 -12.59 -22.05
CA GLY A 49 26.90 -11.23 -22.56
C GLY A 49 25.52 -10.94 -23.18
N SER A 50 24.50 -11.76 -22.90
CA SER A 50 23.12 -11.51 -23.30
C SER A 50 22.44 -10.60 -22.27
N MET A 51 21.77 -9.56 -22.74
CA MET A 51 20.99 -8.65 -21.89
C MET A 51 19.77 -9.37 -21.32
N LEU A 52 19.52 -9.22 -20.03
CA LEU A 52 18.34 -9.77 -19.38
C LEU A 52 17.19 -8.74 -19.35
N THR A 53 15.97 -9.26 -19.20
CA THR A 53 14.72 -8.49 -19.08
C THR A 53 13.82 -9.16 -18.03
N GLY A 54 12.83 -8.43 -17.51
CA GLY A 54 11.91 -8.91 -16.48
C GLY A 54 12.54 -8.94 -15.08
N TRP A 55 11.89 -9.65 -14.15
CA TRP A 55 12.41 -9.81 -12.80
C TRP A 55 13.65 -10.71 -12.77
N ILE A 56 14.70 -10.25 -12.08
CA ILE A 56 15.93 -11.01 -11.83
C ILE A 56 16.25 -11.01 -10.33
N LEU A 57 16.84 -12.11 -9.85
CA LEU A 57 17.33 -12.23 -8.49
C LEU A 57 18.86 -12.18 -8.49
N VAL A 58 19.42 -11.10 -7.95
CA VAL A 58 20.87 -10.86 -7.88
C VAL A 58 21.27 -10.64 -6.43
N ASN A 59 22.14 -11.50 -5.89
CA ASN A 59 22.65 -11.41 -4.51
C ASN A 59 21.54 -11.30 -3.44
N GLY A 60 20.42 -12.03 -3.62
CA GLY A 60 19.31 -12.04 -2.67
C GLY A 60 18.38 -10.83 -2.75
N LYS A 61 18.56 -9.95 -3.75
CA LYS A 61 17.67 -8.82 -4.04
C LYS A 61 17.02 -9.00 -5.41
N TYR A 62 15.74 -8.67 -5.51
CA TYR A 62 15.01 -8.67 -6.78
C TYR A 62 15.15 -7.32 -7.47
N TYR A 63 15.28 -7.33 -8.80
CA TYR A 63 15.33 -6.15 -9.65
C TYR A 63 14.44 -6.39 -10.86
N TYR A 64 13.81 -5.34 -11.38
CA TYR A 64 13.01 -5.41 -12.60
C TYR A 64 13.73 -4.71 -13.73
N LEU A 65 13.92 -5.43 -14.84
CA LEU A 65 14.44 -4.88 -16.10
C LEU A 65 13.30 -4.73 -17.10
N TYR A 66 13.15 -3.56 -17.68
CA TYR A 66 12.15 -3.30 -18.71
C TYR A 66 12.43 -4.10 -19.99
N GLY A 67 11.50 -4.07 -20.96
CA GLY A 67 11.61 -4.84 -22.21
C GLY A 67 12.79 -4.44 -23.10
N ASP A 68 13.29 -3.22 -22.95
CA ASP A 68 14.52 -2.70 -23.56
C ASP A 68 15.76 -2.88 -22.66
N GLY A 69 15.61 -3.54 -21.51
CA GLY A 69 16.68 -4.01 -20.64
C GLY A 69 17.10 -3.07 -19.52
N HIS A 70 16.62 -1.81 -19.50
CA HIS A 70 17.00 -0.89 -18.44
C HIS A 70 16.34 -1.26 -17.12
N CYS A 71 17.05 -1.04 -16.01
CA CYS A 71 16.60 -1.35 -14.67
C CYS A 71 15.65 -0.27 -14.17
N ALA A 72 14.53 -0.70 -13.60
CA ALA A 72 13.66 0.18 -12.85
C ALA A 72 14.39 0.70 -11.61
N MET A 73 14.33 2.00 -11.33
CA MET A 73 15.02 2.63 -10.19
C MET A 73 14.19 3.78 -9.60
N ASN A 74 13.99 3.75 -8.28
CA ASN A 74 13.17 4.71 -7.53
C ASN A 74 11.75 4.91 -8.12
N GLU A 75 11.10 3.81 -8.49
CA GLU A 75 9.81 3.84 -9.17
C GLU A 75 8.95 2.62 -8.81
N ILE A 76 7.78 2.54 -9.43
CA ILE A 76 6.88 1.39 -9.36
C ILE A 76 6.97 0.64 -10.68
N THR A 77 7.23 -0.66 -10.61
CA THR A 77 7.31 -1.51 -11.80
C THR A 77 5.93 -1.63 -12.47
N PRO A 78 5.85 -1.95 -13.77
CA PRO A 78 4.57 -2.10 -14.47
C PRO A 78 3.62 -3.14 -13.86
N ASP A 79 4.15 -4.10 -13.11
CA ASP A 79 3.39 -5.12 -12.39
C ASP A 79 3.18 -4.81 -10.89
N GLY A 80 3.44 -3.55 -10.51
CA GLY A 80 2.95 -2.93 -9.28
C GLY A 80 3.86 -3.07 -8.05
N TYR A 81 5.16 -3.28 -8.23
CA TYR A 81 6.12 -3.40 -7.11
C TYR A 81 7.00 -2.15 -6.97
N ARG A 82 7.31 -1.76 -5.74
CA ARG A 82 8.23 -0.65 -5.47
C ARG A 82 9.68 -1.11 -5.48
N VAL A 83 10.53 -0.36 -6.20
CA VAL A 83 11.98 -0.52 -6.19
C VAL A 83 12.66 0.74 -5.64
N ASP A 84 13.75 0.56 -4.90
CA ASP A 84 14.47 1.66 -4.24
C ASP A 84 15.36 2.42 -5.24
N GLU A 85 16.11 3.41 -4.75
CA GLU A 85 17.07 4.19 -5.56
C GLU A 85 18.16 3.34 -6.21
N SER A 86 18.39 2.11 -5.75
CA SER A 86 19.30 1.14 -6.37
C SER A 86 18.61 0.18 -7.34
N GLY A 87 17.29 0.31 -7.50
CA GLY A 87 16.44 -0.60 -8.28
C GLY A 87 16.10 -1.91 -7.58
N ALA A 88 16.50 -2.07 -6.31
CA ALA A 88 16.18 -3.25 -5.55
C ALA A 88 14.73 -3.16 -5.07
N TRP A 89 13.97 -4.23 -5.29
CA TRP A 89 12.68 -4.38 -4.65
C TRP A 89 12.83 -4.40 -3.13
N TYR A 90 11.91 -3.72 -2.46
CA TYR A 90 11.87 -3.62 -1.01
C TYR A 90 10.45 -3.36 -0.52
N GLU A 91 10.23 -3.61 0.76
CA GLU A 91 8.98 -3.34 1.45
C GLU A 91 9.09 -2.02 2.21
N VAL A 92 8.08 -1.15 2.10
CA VAL A 92 8.00 0.10 2.86
C VAL A 92 7.07 -0.11 4.05
N THR A 93 7.61 -0.05 5.26
CA THR A 93 6.80 0.02 6.48
C THR A 93 6.66 1.47 6.96
N ARG A 94 5.45 1.87 7.31
CA ARG A 94 5.10 3.15 7.93
C ARG A 94 4.57 2.94 9.34
N ASP A 95 4.88 3.84 10.25
CA ASP A 95 4.22 3.92 11.55
C ASP A 95 3.18 5.04 11.49
N ILE A 96 1.91 4.68 11.68
CA ILE A 96 0.79 5.62 11.68
C ILE A 96 0.01 5.38 12.96
N LEU A 97 -0.02 6.39 13.84
CA LEU A 97 -0.69 6.33 15.15
C LEU A 97 -0.24 5.13 16.02
N GLY A 98 1.02 4.71 15.91
CA GLY A 98 1.59 3.57 16.66
C GLY A 98 1.28 2.21 16.06
N GLN A 99 0.61 2.14 14.91
CA GLN A 99 0.38 0.92 14.15
C GLN A 99 1.30 0.90 12.93
N LYS A 100 1.93 -0.25 12.69
CA LYS A 100 2.74 -0.47 11.50
C LYS A 100 1.83 -0.82 10.32
N PHE A 101 2.03 -0.09 9.23
CA PHE A 101 1.42 -0.29 7.93
C PHE A 101 2.52 -0.67 6.95
N THR A 102 2.44 -1.86 6.39
CA THR A 102 3.19 -2.16 5.18
C THR A 102 2.42 -1.55 4.02
N VAL A 103 3.04 -0.60 3.33
CA VAL A 103 2.50 -0.06 2.08
C VAL A 103 2.34 -1.25 1.13
N PRO A 104 1.18 -1.42 0.46
CA PRO A 104 0.84 -2.60 -0.33
C PRO A 104 2.00 -3.10 -1.18
N VAL A 105 2.37 -4.35 -0.93
CA VAL A 105 3.58 -5.01 -1.47
C VAL A 105 3.51 -5.18 -2.99
N ARG A 106 2.29 -5.25 -3.55
CA ARG A 106 2.02 -5.40 -4.97
C ARG A 106 0.65 -4.82 -5.31
N PHE A 107 0.57 -3.99 -6.34
CA PHE A 107 -0.68 -3.71 -7.04
C PHE A 107 -0.76 -4.64 -8.24
N ALA A 108 -1.51 -5.73 -8.10
CA ALA A 108 -1.72 -6.58 -9.25
C ALA A 108 -2.48 -5.78 -10.32
N SER A 109 -1.95 -5.81 -11.55
CA SER A 109 -2.68 -5.39 -12.75
C SER A 109 -4.11 -5.97 -12.72
N PRO A 110 -5.12 -5.28 -13.28
CA PRO A 110 -6.50 -5.77 -13.39
C PRO A 110 -6.63 -7.23 -13.89
N GLU A 111 -5.60 -7.76 -14.55
CA GLU A 111 -5.53 -9.08 -15.14
C GLU A 111 -5.02 -10.19 -14.20
N VAL A 112 -4.41 -9.85 -13.05
CA VAL A 112 -3.85 -10.81 -12.09
C VAL A 112 -4.57 -10.69 -10.76
N LEU A 113 -5.31 -11.73 -10.38
CA LEU A 113 -6.02 -11.81 -9.10
C LEU A 113 -5.04 -11.77 -7.93
N GLY A 114 -5.10 -10.72 -7.12
CA GLY A 114 -4.30 -10.55 -5.90
C GLY A 114 -4.52 -9.17 -5.30
N GLU A 115 -5.71 -8.92 -4.74
CA GLU A 115 -6.06 -7.61 -4.21
C GLU A 115 -5.36 -7.38 -2.86
N ALA A 116 -4.48 -6.38 -2.79
CA ALA A 116 -3.86 -5.91 -1.55
C ALA A 116 -4.89 -5.40 -0.51
N TRP A 117 -6.17 -5.35 -0.87
CA TRP A 117 -7.26 -4.92 -0.01
C TRP A 117 -7.39 -5.76 1.26
N GLY A 118 -7.23 -7.10 1.18
CA GLY A 118 -7.35 -8.00 2.34
C GLY A 118 -6.38 -7.62 3.46
N GLU A 119 -5.08 -7.68 3.18
CA GLU A 119 -4.02 -7.35 4.14
C GLU A 119 -4.10 -5.90 4.64
N ASN A 120 -4.42 -4.97 3.74
CA ASN A 120 -4.54 -3.55 4.08
C ASN A 120 -5.77 -3.24 4.96
N SER A 121 -6.88 -3.96 4.75
CA SER A 121 -8.07 -3.83 5.58
C SER A 121 -7.83 -4.40 6.99
N GLU A 122 -7.05 -5.46 7.12
CA GLU A 122 -6.64 -6.01 8.42
C GLU A 122 -5.71 -5.05 9.17
N ALA A 123 -4.74 -4.44 8.50
CA ALA A 123 -3.87 -3.42 9.10
C ALA A 123 -4.68 -2.21 9.60
N LEU A 124 -5.67 -1.75 8.82
CA LEU A 124 -6.59 -0.68 9.22
C LEU A 124 -7.53 -1.11 10.36
N ALA A 125 -7.95 -2.38 10.41
CA ALA A 125 -8.71 -2.90 11.55
C ALA A 125 -7.90 -2.87 12.85
N GLY A 126 -6.59 -3.14 12.77
CA GLY A 126 -5.65 -3.02 13.90
C GLY A 126 -5.61 -1.62 14.52
N LEU A 127 -5.84 -0.57 13.72
CA LEU A 127 -5.95 0.81 14.21
C LEU A 127 -7.22 1.08 15.04
N GLY A 128 -8.25 0.24 14.95
CA GLY A 128 -9.56 0.52 15.55
C GLY A 128 -9.48 0.86 17.04
N MET A 129 -8.67 0.12 17.81
CA MET A 129 -8.46 0.39 19.23
C MET A 129 -7.65 1.67 19.47
N ALA A 130 -6.58 1.91 18.69
CA ALA A 130 -5.76 3.11 18.81
C ALA A 130 -6.57 4.37 18.51
N VAL A 131 -7.42 4.32 17.49
CA VAL A 131 -8.38 5.38 17.15
C VAL A 131 -9.38 5.57 18.29
N SER A 132 -10.06 4.52 18.73
CA SER A 132 -11.03 4.65 19.84
C SER A 132 -10.39 5.28 21.10
N ALA A 133 -9.20 4.82 21.48
CA ALA A 133 -8.46 5.34 22.62
C ALA A 133 -8.03 6.81 22.43
N ALA A 134 -7.48 7.15 21.25
CA ALA A 134 -7.04 8.51 20.92
C ALA A 134 -8.16 9.55 20.99
N PHE A 135 -9.38 9.13 20.67
CA PHE A 135 -10.56 9.99 20.60
C PHE A 135 -11.47 9.88 21.83
N GLY A 136 -11.00 9.31 22.94
CA GLY A 136 -11.78 9.16 24.17
C GLY A 136 -13.09 8.38 23.97
N GLY A 137 -13.10 7.44 23.03
CA GLY A 137 -14.28 6.63 22.68
C GLY A 137 -15.35 7.38 21.87
N THR A 138 -15.06 8.56 21.32
CA THR A 138 -16.04 9.32 20.50
C THR A 138 -16.03 8.93 19.02
N ARG A 139 -14.99 8.23 18.57
CA ARG A 139 -14.77 7.82 17.18
C ARG A 139 -14.51 6.32 17.10
N LYS A 140 -14.85 5.71 15.97
CA LYS A 140 -14.54 4.31 15.67
C LYS A 140 -14.17 4.13 14.20
N LEU A 141 -13.43 3.05 13.93
CA LEU A 141 -13.28 2.49 12.60
C LEU A 141 -14.22 1.30 12.45
N SER A 142 -15.00 1.31 11.37
CA SER A 142 -15.81 0.19 10.92
C SER A 142 -15.14 -0.39 9.68
N VAL A 143 -14.67 -1.63 9.76
CA VAL A 143 -14.00 -2.33 8.66
C VAL A 143 -14.91 -3.48 8.21
N SER A 144 -15.12 -3.59 6.91
CA SER A 144 -15.93 -4.62 6.26
C SER A 144 -15.24 -5.08 4.97
N GLY A 145 -15.83 -6.09 4.33
CA GLY A 145 -15.25 -6.76 3.16
C GLY A 145 -14.72 -5.80 2.09
N ASP A 146 -15.45 -4.72 1.79
CA ASP A 146 -15.13 -3.82 0.66
C ASP A 146 -15.09 -2.35 1.08
N MET A 147 -15.14 -2.08 2.39
CA MET A 147 -15.29 -0.72 2.90
C MET A 147 -14.72 -0.52 4.31
N ILE A 148 -14.12 0.66 4.51
CA ILE A 148 -13.59 1.15 5.77
C ILE A 148 -14.19 2.53 6.05
N GLU A 149 -14.88 2.67 7.16
CA GLU A 149 -15.52 3.92 7.55
C GLU A 149 -14.99 4.44 8.89
N TYR A 150 -14.69 5.73 8.92
CA TYR A 150 -14.34 6.46 10.13
C TYR A 150 -15.55 7.26 10.61
N LEU A 151 -16.12 6.81 11.73
CA LEU A 151 -17.45 7.18 12.20
C LEU A 151 -17.40 7.79 13.60
N SER A 152 -18.48 8.45 14.01
CA SER A 152 -18.79 8.62 15.42
C SER A 152 -19.01 7.26 16.08
N VAL A 153 -18.82 7.16 17.39
CA VAL A 153 -19.02 5.88 18.10
C VAL A 153 -20.47 5.38 17.96
N GLN A 154 -21.44 6.29 17.91
CA GLN A 154 -22.85 6.01 17.67
C GLN A 154 -23.14 5.56 16.23
N GLY A 155 -22.29 5.92 15.27
CA GLY A 155 -22.47 5.61 13.84
C GLY A 155 -23.43 6.55 13.10
N ASP A 156 -23.84 7.65 13.72
CA ASP A 156 -24.73 8.67 13.15
C ASP A 156 -24.00 9.70 12.27
N ALA A 157 -22.68 9.85 12.44
CA ALA A 157 -21.85 10.72 11.63
C ALA A 157 -20.71 9.94 10.99
N ARG A 158 -20.58 10.06 9.66
CA ARG A 158 -19.41 9.60 8.90
C ARG A 158 -18.47 10.77 8.63
N TYR A 159 -17.20 10.61 8.99
CA TYR A 159 -16.18 11.61 8.78
C TYR A 159 -15.30 11.31 7.57
N MET A 160 -14.97 10.04 7.36
CA MET A 160 -14.26 9.55 6.18
C MET A 160 -14.73 8.15 5.81
N GLY A 161 -14.57 7.76 4.55
CA GLY A 161 -14.83 6.39 4.13
C GLY A 161 -13.99 6.01 2.92
N LEU A 162 -13.35 4.85 2.96
CA LEU A 162 -12.61 4.25 1.85
C LEU A 162 -13.40 3.04 1.36
N TYR A 163 -13.73 3.01 0.08
CA TYR A 163 -14.57 1.98 -0.53
C TYR A 163 -13.83 1.38 -1.72
N LYS A 164 -13.87 0.06 -1.87
CA LYS A 164 -13.46 -0.60 -3.11
C LYS A 164 -14.47 -0.26 -4.21
N ASP A 165 -13.97 0.09 -5.38
CA ASP A 165 -14.75 0.36 -6.58
C ASP A 165 -14.45 -0.71 -7.62
N TYR A 166 -15.35 -1.70 -7.70
CA TYR A 166 -15.21 -2.84 -8.61
C TYR A 166 -15.49 -2.51 -10.07
N GLN A 167 -16.21 -1.43 -10.36
CA GLN A 167 -16.58 -1.11 -11.75
C GLN A 167 -15.39 -0.58 -12.53
N GLU A 168 -14.63 0.29 -11.88
CA GLU A 168 -13.48 0.99 -12.47
C GLU A 168 -12.14 0.46 -11.93
N ASN A 169 -12.18 -0.67 -11.22
CA ASN A 169 -11.04 -1.31 -10.56
C ASN A 169 -10.15 -0.34 -9.77
N GLY A 170 -10.70 0.28 -8.73
CA GLY A 170 -9.93 1.14 -7.84
C GLY A 170 -10.64 1.41 -6.52
N TYR A 171 -10.52 2.65 -6.03
CA TYR A 171 -11.02 3.04 -4.72
C TYR A 171 -11.76 4.37 -4.78
N ARG A 172 -12.69 4.56 -3.84
CA ARG A 172 -13.32 5.84 -3.57
C ARG A 172 -13.02 6.25 -2.13
N LEU A 173 -12.47 7.44 -1.96
CA LEU A 173 -12.27 8.07 -0.65
C LEU A 173 -13.26 9.23 -0.48
N ASP A 174 -14.16 9.09 0.48
CA ASP A 174 -15.08 10.13 0.92
C ASP A 174 -14.45 10.92 2.07
N LEU A 175 -14.40 12.25 1.97
CA LEU A 175 -13.97 13.15 3.05
C LEU A 175 -15.12 14.09 3.48
N ARG A 176 -15.40 14.15 4.78
CA ARG A 176 -16.45 15.00 5.38
C ARG A 176 -15.94 15.86 6.54
N ILE A 177 -14.64 15.85 6.78
CA ILE A 177 -14.00 16.50 7.92
C ILE A 177 -12.82 17.34 7.46
N ARG A 178 -12.53 18.42 8.18
CA ARG A 178 -11.30 19.18 7.97
C ARG A 178 -10.10 18.34 8.43
N LEU A 179 -9.06 18.34 7.62
CA LEU A 179 -7.79 17.70 7.92
C LEU A 179 -6.78 18.74 8.41
N ASP A 180 -5.82 18.37 9.24
CA ASP A 180 -4.74 19.26 9.68
C ASP A 180 -3.40 18.52 9.70
N GLN A 181 -2.40 19.09 9.01
CA GLN A 181 -1.05 18.56 8.87
C GLN A 181 -0.09 19.03 10.00
N GLY A 182 -0.47 20.04 10.79
CA GLY A 182 0.38 20.70 11.78
C GLY A 182 0.17 20.22 13.24
N GLY A 183 1.28 19.91 13.93
CA GLY A 183 1.30 19.21 15.23
C GLY A 183 0.95 20.04 16.47
N ALA A 184 0.64 19.33 17.57
CA ALA A 184 0.46 19.81 18.96
C ALA A 184 -0.30 21.15 19.11
N GLY A 185 -1.26 21.42 18.24
CA GLY A 185 -2.23 22.50 18.41
C GLY A 185 -3.40 22.08 19.30
N GLU A 186 -4.21 23.04 19.74
CA GLU A 186 -5.36 22.84 20.64
C GLU A 186 -6.40 21.82 20.13
N ASN A 187 -6.36 21.45 18.84
CA ASN A 187 -7.32 20.54 18.21
C ASN A 187 -6.73 19.16 17.87
N ARG A 188 -6.45 18.38 18.92
CA ARG A 188 -6.05 16.96 18.83
C ARG A 188 -6.97 16.12 17.94
N TYR A 189 -8.23 16.50 17.75
CA TYR A 189 -9.15 15.74 16.90
C TYR A 189 -8.80 15.84 15.40
N ALA A 190 -8.30 16.99 14.94
CA ALA A 190 -7.95 17.20 13.54
C ALA A 190 -6.67 16.45 13.14
N GLU A 191 -5.66 16.46 14.02
CA GLU A 191 -4.39 15.73 13.82
C GLU A 191 -4.60 14.21 13.71
N TYR A 192 -5.36 13.62 14.64
CA TYR A 192 -5.62 12.19 14.58
C TYR A 192 -6.54 11.81 13.41
N SER A 193 -7.43 12.72 12.98
CA SER A 193 -8.21 12.53 11.76
C SER A 193 -7.30 12.51 10.54
N TYR A 194 -6.26 13.36 10.52
CA TYR A 194 -5.23 13.29 9.49
C TYR A 194 -4.47 11.96 9.53
N GLY A 195 -4.11 11.45 10.72
CA GLY A 195 -3.51 10.12 10.86
C GLY A 195 -4.35 8.98 10.26
N VAL A 196 -5.67 8.99 10.47
CA VAL A 196 -6.58 8.01 9.84
C VAL A 196 -6.63 8.18 8.32
N PHE A 197 -6.64 9.42 7.82
CA PHE A 197 -6.54 9.72 6.39
C PHE A 197 -5.23 9.17 5.78
N LYS A 198 -4.09 9.39 6.42
CA LYS A 198 -2.80 8.82 5.98
C LYS A 198 -2.85 7.30 5.90
N ALA A 199 -3.45 6.65 6.89
CA ALA A 199 -3.60 5.20 6.88
C ALA A 199 -4.45 4.75 5.68
N MET A 200 -5.56 5.43 5.37
CA MET A 200 -6.39 5.15 4.18
C MET A 200 -5.67 5.43 2.84
N ALA A 201 -4.78 6.42 2.77
CA ALA A 201 -3.98 6.66 1.57
C ALA A 201 -2.91 5.57 1.39
N ALA A 202 -2.25 5.17 2.49
CA ALA A 202 -1.26 4.11 2.52
C ALA A 202 -1.80 2.73 2.15
N THR A 203 -3.13 2.51 2.19
CA THR A 203 -3.72 1.23 1.75
C THR A 203 -3.99 1.15 0.26
N VAL A 204 -3.88 2.26 -0.48
CA VAL A 204 -4.28 2.32 -1.89
C VAL A 204 -3.21 2.89 -2.83
N SER A 205 -2.07 3.33 -2.29
CA SER A 205 -0.94 3.85 -3.07
C SER A 205 0.40 3.41 -2.49
N SER A 206 1.35 3.10 -3.37
CA SER A 206 2.77 2.85 -3.09
C SER A 206 3.62 4.12 -2.99
N THR A 207 3.04 5.26 -3.36
CA THR A 207 3.58 6.60 -3.14
C THR A 207 2.64 7.44 -2.27
N PRO A 208 2.25 6.94 -1.08
CA PRO A 208 1.14 7.53 -0.34
C PRO A 208 1.42 8.97 0.12
N ASP A 209 2.68 9.41 0.26
CA ASP A 209 2.96 10.83 0.53
C ASP A 209 2.48 11.77 -0.58
N LEU A 210 2.67 11.38 -1.85
CA LEU A 210 2.19 12.16 -3.00
C LEU A 210 0.67 12.14 -3.06
N LEU A 211 0.06 10.98 -2.83
CA LEU A 211 -1.40 10.84 -2.78
C LEU A 211 -2.03 11.66 -1.65
N GLU A 212 -1.44 11.58 -0.45
CA GLU A 212 -1.83 12.36 0.72
C GLU A 212 -1.76 13.85 0.43
N GLU A 213 -0.64 14.34 -0.09
CA GLU A 213 -0.43 15.75 -0.40
C GLU A 213 -1.45 16.25 -1.44
N ALA A 214 -1.64 15.51 -2.51
CA ALA A 214 -2.54 15.92 -3.59
C ALA A 214 -4.00 15.99 -3.15
N ILE A 215 -4.48 14.95 -2.45
CA ILE A 215 -5.85 14.92 -1.93
C ILE A 215 -6.05 15.97 -0.85
N TYR A 216 -5.10 16.12 0.08
CA TYR A 216 -5.18 17.15 1.13
C TYR A 216 -5.25 18.56 0.53
N SER A 217 -4.34 18.87 -0.41
CA SER A 217 -4.28 20.17 -1.08
C SER A 217 -5.58 20.48 -1.82
N ALA A 218 -6.13 19.51 -2.56
CA ALA A 218 -7.42 19.64 -3.23
C ALA A 218 -8.58 19.87 -2.24
N TRP A 219 -8.61 19.09 -1.15
CA TRP A 219 -9.67 19.18 -0.14
C TRP A 219 -9.67 20.49 0.64
N GLN A 220 -8.51 21.07 0.92
CA GLN A 220 -8.37 22.37 1.59
C GLN A 220 -8.52 23.56 0.62
N GLY A 221 -8.75 23.31 -0.66
CA GLY A 221 -9.01 24.33 -1.69
C GLY A 221 -7.77 24.96 -2.33
N GLN A 222 -6.56 24.51 -2.00
CA GLN A 222 -5.33 24.95 -2.69
C GLN A 222 -5.21 24.27 -4.06
N ASN A 223 -5.53 22.98 -4.12
CA ASN A 223 -5.55 22.14 -5.32
C ASN A 223 -4.29 22.26 -6.20
N THR A 224 -3.10 22.17 -5.57
CA THR A 224 -1.79 22.31 -6.23
C THR A 224 -1.55 21.34 -7.39
N TYR A 225 -2.23 20.18 -7.38
CA TYR A 225 -2.15 19.16 -8.42
C TYR A 225 -3.23 19.32 -9.51
N GLY A 226 -4.19 20.22 -9.33
CA GLY A 226 -5.26 20.46 -10.31
C GLY A 226 -6.31 19.34 -10.40
N ILE A 227 -6.50 18.56 -9.34
CA ILE A 227 -7.50 17.48 -9.28
C ILE A 227 -8.90 18.06 -9.54
N ASN A 228 -9.63 17.43 -10.45
CA ASN A 228 -10.96 17.87 -10.85
C ASN A 228 -11.81 16.69 -11.35
N ARG A 229 -13.05 16.98 -11.78
CA ARG A 229 -13.99 15.97 -12.29
C ARG A 229 -13.83 15.63 -13.78
N ALA A 230 -13.14 16.48 -14.54
CA ALA A 230 -13.14 16.43 -16.00
C ALA A 230 -12.15 15.40 -16.55
N ALA A 231 -11.00 15.21 -15.89
CA ALA A 231 -9.99 14.24 -16.30
C ALA A 231 -9.20 13.70 -15.08
N PRO A 232 -8.77 12.43 -15.12
CA PRO A 232 -7.85 11.88 -14.12
C PRO A 232 -6.51 12.64 -14.10
N VAL A 233 -6.05 12.96 -12.89
CA VAL A 233 -4.74 13.60 -12.66
C VAL A 233 -3.78 12.55 -12.12
N GLN A 234 -2.61 12.42 -12.75
CA GLN A 234 -1.55 11.54 -12.27
C GLN A 234 -0.97 12.08 -10.95
N VAL A 235 -0.97 11.24 -9.91
CA VAL A 235 -0.43 11.51 -8.60
C VAL A 235 0.37 10.29 -8.17
N GLY A 236 1.69 10.37 -8.33
CA GLY A 236 2.57 9.24 -8.06
C GLY A 236 2.18 8.01 -8.88
N ASP A 237 1.86 6.92 -8.20
CA ASP A 237 1.41 5.65 -8.78
C ASP A 237 -0.11 5.53 -8.95
N CYS A 238 -0.85 6.62 -8.77
CA CYS A 238 -2.30 6.62 -8.97
C CYS A 238 -2.73 7.70 -9.95
N THR A 239 -3.92 7.55 -10.51
CA THR A 239 -4.69 8.66 -11.04
C THR A 239 -5.83 9.01 -10.10
N VAL A 240 -6.15 10.30 -10.01
CA VAL A 240 -7.16 10.82 -9.09
C VAL A 240 -8.14 11.73 -9.83
N THR A 241 -9.43 11.51 -9.62
CA THR A 241 -10.50 12.47 -9.96
C THR A 241 -11.27 12.89 -8.71
N TYR A 242 -11.96 14.03 -8.80
CA TYR A 242 -12.73 14.57 -7.68
C TYR A 242 -14.16 14.92 -8.07
N GLU A 243 -15.12 14.52 -7.22
CA GLU A 243 -16.49 14.98 -7.25
C GLU A 243 -16.87 15.65 -5.93
N ALA A 244 -17.39 16.88 -6.01
CA ALA A 244 -17.96 17.57 -4.87
C ALA A 244 -19.37 17.05 -4.58
N GLY A 245 -19.67 16.82 -3.30
CA GLY A 245 -21.01 16.63 -2.78
C GLY A 245 -21.37 17.71 -1.75
N GLU A 246 -22.63 17.78 -1.35
CA GLU A 246 -23.07 18.73 -0.33
C GLU A 246 -22.43 18.40 1.04
N GLY A 247 -21.41 19.16 1.42
CA GLY A 247 -20.69 19.00 2.68
C GLY A 247 -19.69 17.83 2.70
N TYR A 248 -19.35 17.25 1.55
CA TYR A 248 -18.34 16.20 1.43
C TYR A 248 -17.64 16.18 0.07
N GLY A 249 -16.43 15.63 0.03
CA GLY A 249 -15.67 15.39 -1.19
C GLY A 249 -15.55 13.90 -1.48
N LYS A 250 -15.63 13.50 -2.75
CA LYS A 250 -15.32 12.14 -3.20
C LYS A 250 -14.09 12.19 -4.09
N PHE A 251 -13.07 11.41 -3.75
CA PHE A 251 -11.89 11.20 -4.56
C PHE A 251 -11.92 9.78 -5.11
N PHE A 252 -11.84 9.63 -6.43
CA PHE A 252 -11.72 8.32 -7.07
C PHE A 252 -10.25 8.10 -7.40
N ILE A 253 -9.68 7.04 -6.85
CA ILE A 253 -8.26 6.72 -6.89
C ILE A 253 -8.11 5.43 -7.68
N ARG A 254 -7.25 5.45 -8.71
CA ARG A 254 -6.94 4.29 -9.55
C ARG A 254 -5.42 4.07 -9.53
N PRO A 255 -4.93 2.94 -9.01
CA PRO A 255 -3.53 2.54 -9.14
C PRO A 255 -3.12 2.31 -10.61
#